data_AF-A0AA88IER8-F1
#
_entry.id   AF-A0AA88IER8-F1
#
_cell.length_a   1.000
_cell.length_b   1.000
_cell.length_c   1.000
_cell.angle_alpha   90.00
_cell.angle_beta   90.00
_cell.angle_gamma   90.00
#
_symmetry.space_group_name_H-M   'P 1'
#
loop_
_entity.id
_entity.type
_entity.pdbx_description
1 polymer ?
#
loop_
_entity_poly.entity_id
_entity_poly.type
_entity_poly.pdbx_seq_one_letter_code
_entity_poly.pdbx_strand_id
1 'polypeptide(L)'
;MLRDELSLDNQWENIVESLKEAAQEVGRYNRKKKEQWISESTWDIIDQRAEVKILSDRHEHNTTCTRKYLDDLKAQCKRLNKQVKTQTRNDKRMYLETMADQAEVAARRGDSHTVYVITKELVVISKASSTQVENIEGILLTQTDDIIRRWMEHFNEVLNQVPPTISLNIPGERLFDLGIHSGPLLLSEGLWQNGYDHGLYS
;
A
#
# COMPACT_ATOMS: atom_id res chain seq x y z
N MET A 1 54.57 -27.03 -24.42
CA MET A 1 53.42 -26.13 -24.24
C MET A 1 52.32 -26.93 -23.57
N LEU A 2 52.28 -26.90 -22.24
CA LEU A 2 51.27 -27.59 -21.44
C LEU A 2 49.99 -26.75 -21.50
N ARG A 3 48.97 -27.29 -22.16
CA ARG A 3 47.63 -26.71 -22.23
C ARG A 3 46.97 -27.07 -20.90
N ASP A 4 46.78 -26.07 -20.05
CA ASP A 4 46.03 -26.20 -18.80
C ASP A 4 44.62 -26.74 -19.10
N GLU A 5 44.42 -28.03 -18.83
CA GLU A 5 43.08 -28.63 -18.74
C GLU A 5 42.45 -28.12 -17.45
N LEU A 6 41.86 -26.93 -17.51
CA LEU A 6 41.00 -26.43 -16.44
C LEU A 6 39.87 -27.45 -16.23
N SER A 7 39.75 -27.93 -14.98
CA SER A 7 38.74 -28.89 -14.52
C SER A 7 37.35 -28.55 -15.07
N LEU A 8 36.55 -29.58 -15.35
CA LEU A 8 35.18 -29.45 -15.86
C LEU A 8 34.32 -28.56 -14.93
N ASP A 9 34.62 -28.56 -13.64
CA ASP A 9 34.02 -27.67 -12.63
C ASP A 9 34.38 -26.20 -12.86
N ASN A 10 35.65 -25.89 -13.16
CA ASN A 10 36.10 -24.52 -13.44
C ASN A 10 35.49 -23.98 -14.74
N GLN A 11 35.31 -24.85 -15.75
CA GLN A 11 34.65 -24.48 -17.00
C GLN A 11 33.17 -24.17 -16.77
N TRP A 12 32.50 -24.97 -15.94
CA TRP A 12 31.11 -24.72 -15.57
C TRP A 12 30.94 -23.43 -14.76
N GLU A 13 31.83 -23.17 -13.79
CA GLU A 13 31.84 -21.92 -13.04
C GLU A 13 32.02 -20.69 -13.95
N ASN A 14 32.95 -20.74 -14.90
CA ASN A 14 33.15 -19.67 -15.87
C ASN A 14 31.90 -19.40 -16.74
N ILE A 15 31.22 -20.47 -17.18
CA ILE A 15 29.98 -20.32 -17.96
C ILE A 15 28.89 -19.66 -17.11
N VAL A 16 28.73 -20.12 -15.87
CA VAL A 16 27.75 -19.55 -14.93
C VAL A 16 28.06 -18.07 -14.65
N GLU A 17 29.33 -17.72 -14.46
CA GLU A 17 29.74 -16.34 -14.19
C GLU A 17 29.51 -15.42 -15.40
N SER A 18 29.92 -15.85 -16.60
CA SER A 18 29.70 -15.07 -17.84
C SER A 18 28.20 -14.86 -18.15
N LEU A 19 27.36 -15.85 -17.82
CA LEU A 19 25.91 -15.73 -17.96
C LEU A 19 25.32 -14.72 -16.95
N LYS A 20 25.82 -14.72 -15.70
CA LYS A 20 25.43 -13.71 -14.70
C LYS A 20 25.81 -12.30 -15.15
N GLU A 21 27.04 -12.11 -15.67
CA GLU A 21 27.52 -10.83 -16.17
C GLU A 21 26.66 -10.33 -17.35
N ALA A 22 26.40 -11.20 -18.33
CA ALA A 22 25.53 -10.88 -19.45
C ALA A 22 24.09 -10.56 -18.99
N ALA A 23 23.57 -11.29 -18.01
CA ALA A 23 22.25 -11.03 -17.42
C ALA A 23 22.21 -9.72 -16.62
N GLN A 24 23.30 -9.32 -15.96
CA GLN A 24 23.40 -8.02 -15.28
C GLN A 24 23.46 -6.86 -16.28
N GLU A 25 24.17 -7.03 -17.39
CA GLU A 25 24.30 -6.01 -18.43
C GLU A 25 22.98 -5.81 -19.20
N VAL A 26 22.28 -6.91 -19.55
CA VAL A 26 21.01 -6.85 -20.28
C VAL A 26 19.83 -6.57 -19.36
N GLY A 27 19.88 -7.09 -18.13
CA GLY A 27 18.82 -6.99 -17.14
C GLY A 27 18.90 -5.68 -16.37
N ARG A 28 18.15 -4.67 -16.79
CA ARG A 28 17.80 -3.53 -15.92
C ARG A 28 16.96 -4.04 -14.74
N TYR A 29 17.62 -4.54 -13.71
CA TYR A 29 16.96 -5.02 -12.50
C TYR A 29 16.42 -3.80 -11.76
N ASN A 30 15.14 -3.48 -11.99
CA ASN A 30 14.42 -2.51 -11.20
C ASN A 30 14.28 -3.06 -9.79
N ARG A 31 15.29 -2.85 -8.95
CA ARG A 31 15.19 -3.10 -7.51
C ARG A 31 14.01 -2.27 -7.03
N LYS A 32 12.97 -2.95 -6.54
CA LYS A 32 11.84 -2.27 -5.91
C LYS A 32 12.42 -1.37 -4.82
N LYS A 33 12.00 -0.11 -4.79
CA LYS A 33 12.40 0.81 -3.72
C LYS A 33 12.01 0.13 -2.40
N LYS A 34 12.97 0.01 -1.48
CA LYS A 34 12.69 -0.49 -0.13
C LYS A 34 11.58 0.37 0.46
N GLU A 35 10.56 -0.27 1.02
CA GLU A 35 9.43 0.44 1.61
C GLU A 35 9.92 1.27 2.79
N GLN A 36 9.58 2.56 2.83
CA GLN A 36 10.11 3.52 3.80
C GLN A 36 9.71 3.19 5.25
N TRP A 37 8.62 2.44 5.42
CA TRP A 37 8.11 2.04 6.74
C TRP A 37 8.73 0.75 7.27
N ILE A 38 9.52 0.00 6.47
CA ILE A 38 10.21 -1.22 6.92
C ILE A 38 11.63 -0.86 7.37
N SER A 39 11.99 -1.23 8.60
CA SER A 39 13.32 -0.97 9.16
C SER A 39 14.41 -1.81 8.48
N GLU A 40 15.65 -1.32 8.51
CA GLU A 40 16.81 -2.04 8.00
C GLU A 40 17.01 -3.39 8.70
N SER A 41 16.81 -3.43 10.03
CA SER A 41 16.85 -4.68 10.79
C SER A 41 15.83 -5.72 10.32
N THR A 42 14.65 -5.30 9.85
CA THR A 42 13.66 -6.24 9.28
C THR A 42 14.10 -6.76 7.93
N TRP A 43 14.73 -5.90 7.11
CA TRP A 43 15.32 -6.33 5.84
C TRP A 43 16.40 -7.39 6.06
N ASP A 44 17.28 -7.21 7.06
CA ASP A 44 18.32 -8.19 7.38
C ASP A 44 17.72 -9.55 7.74
N ILE A 45 16.63 -9.57 8.51
CA ILE A 45 15.94 -10.83 8.87
C ILE A 45 15.25 -11.46 7.64
N ILE A 46 14.71 -10.64 6.73
CA ILE A 46 14.14 -11.11 5.46
C ILE A 46 15.21 -11.78 4.59
N ASP A 47 16.39 -11.17 4.50
CA ASP A 47 17.52 -11.68 3.73
C ASP A 47 18.05 -12.98 4.35
N GLN A 48 18.25 -13.03 5.67
CA GLN A 48 18.60 -14.27 6.39
C GLN A 48 17.58 -15.38 6.16
N ARG A 49 16.28 -15.06 6.19
CA ARG A 49 15.22 -16.04 5.90
C ARG A 49 15.32 -16.54 4.46
N ALA A 50 15.63 -15.67 3.51
CA ALA A 50 15.77 -16.03 2.11
C ALA A 50 16.96 -16.98 1.90
N GLU A 51 18.10 -16.70 2.53
CA GLU A 51 19.29 -17.57 2.50
C GLU A 51 18.99 -18.96 3.05
N VAL A 52 18.42 -19.04 4.26
CA VAL A 52 18.06 -20.33 4.88
C VAL A 52 17.05 -21.10 4.03
N LYS A 53 16.13 -20.39 3.37
CA LYS A 53 15.17 -21.02 2.46
C LYS A 53 15.86 -21.58 1.22
N ILE A 54 16.75 -20.82 0.57
CA ILE A 54 17.52 -21.31 -0.59
C ILE A 54 18.34 -22.55 -0.22
N LEU A 55 18.96 -22.54 0.96
CA LEU A 55 19.70 -23.70 1.48
C LEU A 55 18.78 -24.90 1.71
N SER A 56 17.65 -24.71 2.36
CA SER A 56 16.63 -25.76 2.57
C SER A 56 16.18 -26.37 1.24
N ASP A 57 15.83 -25.53 0.27
CA ASP A 57 15.33 -25.96 -1.05
C ASP A 57 16.42 -26.72 -1.84
N ARG A 58 17.69 -26.27 -1.75
CA ARG A 58 18.85 -26.97 -2.35
C ARG A 58 19.04 -28.37 -1.77
N HIS A 59 18.94 -28.50 -0.44
CA HIS A 59 19.14 -29.77 0.24
C HIS A 59 17.96 -30.74 0.10
N GLU A 60 16.74 -30.23 -0.10
CA GLU A 60 15.55 -31.04 -0.33
C GLU A 60 15.67 -31.92 -1.58
N HIS A 61 16.40 -31.46 -2.59
CA HIS A 61 16.66 -32.20 -3.82
C HIS A 61 17.97 -33.02 -3.80
N ASN A 62 18.75 -32.96 -2.71
CA ASN A 62 20.03 -33.67 -2.60
C ASN A 62 19.87 -34.97 -1.80
N THR A 63 20.19 -36.11 -2.44
CA THR A 63 20.05 -37.46 -1.87
C THR A 63 21.00 -37.78 -0.72
N THR A 64 22.05 -36.98 -0.52
CA THR A 64 23.05 -37.19 0.55
C THR A 64 22.73 -36.44 1.86
N CYS A 65 21.70 -35.59 1.88
CA CYS A 65 21.36 -34.78 3.04
C CYS A 65 20.74 -35.61 4.16
N THR A 66 21.24 -35.46 5.40
CA THR A 66 20.64 -36.09 6.57
C THR A 66 19.28 -35.45 6.89
N ARG A 67 18.25 -36.27 7.15
CA ARG A 67 16.88 -35.79 7.43
C ARG A 67 16.81 -34.80 8.60
N LYS A 68 17.57 -35.03 9.68
CA LYS A 68 17.66 -34.11 10.83
C LYS A 68 18.14 -32.71 10.44
N TYR A 69 19.15 -32.62 9.57
CA TYR A 69 19.70 -31.35 9.12
C TYR A 69 18.68 -30.55 8.29
N LEU A 70 17.93 -31.23 7.41
CA LEU A 70 16.84 -30.62 6.66
C LEU A 70 15.71 -30.11 7.59
N ASP A 71 15.35 -30.91 8.60
CA ASP A 71 14.33 -30.53 9.59
C ASP A 71 14.77 -29.29 10.39
N ASP A 72 16.06 -29.19 10.74
CA ASP A 72 16.63 -28.02 11.43
C ASP A 72 16.59 -26.75 10.56
N LEU A 73 16.93 -26.84 9.26
CA LEU A 73 16.83 -25.73 8.31
C LEU A 73 15.38 -25.27 8.16
N LYS A 74 14.43 -26.21 8.01
CA LYS A 74 13.00 -25.91 7.94
C LYS A 74 12.49 -25.24 9.21
N ALA A 75 12.94 -25.72 10.38
CA ALA A 75 12.60 -25.11 11.67
C ALA A 75 13.18 -23.69 11.80
N GLN A 76 14.41 -23.46 11.35
CA GLN A 76 15.03 -22.13 11.35
C GLN A 76 14.29 -21.17 10.41
N CYS A 77 13.95 -21.61 9.19
CA CYS A 77 13.14 -20.81 8.26
C CYS A 77 11.79 -20.41 8.87
N LYS A 78 11.13 -21.36 9.56
CA LYS A 78 9.87 -21.10 10.28
C LYS A 78 10.03 -20.07 11.40
N ARG A 79 11.13 -20.14 12.18
CA ARG A 79 11.45 -19.17 13.24
C ARG A 79 11.68 -17.77 12.66
N LEU A 80 12.52 -17.65 11.64
CA LEU A 80 12.80 -16.38 10.96
C LEU A 80 11.52 -15.81 10.34
N ASN A 81 10.68 -16.63 9.71
CA ASN A 81 9.40 -16.19 9.17
C ASN A 81 8.45 -15.62 10.23
N LYS A 82 8.45 -16.20 11.45
CA LYS A 82 7.69 -15.65 12.58
C LYS A 82 8.25 -14.30 13.02
N GLN A 83 9.57 -14.17 13.09
CA GLN A 83 10.24 -12.92 13.45
C GLN A 83 9.95 -11.82 12.42
N VAL A 84 10.10 -12.10 11.11
CA VAL A 84 9.73 -11.15 10.05
C VAL A 84 8.29 -10.67 10.23
N LYS A 85 7.32 -11.58 10.41
CA LYS A 85 5.92 -11.19 10.58
C LYS A 85 5.70 -10.29 11.79
N THR A 86 6.35 -10.58 12.92
CA THR A 86 6.24 -9.75 14.12
C THR A 86 6.89 -8.38 13.89
N GLN A 87 8.10 -8.35 13.34
CA GLN A 87 8.83 -7.09 13.17
C GLN A 87 8.19 -6.20 12.12
N THR A 88 7.75 -6.74 10.99
CA THR A 88 7.01 -5.97 9.97
C THR A 88 5.74 -5.33 10.53
N ARG A 89 5.03 -6.00 11.45
CA ARG A 89 3.86 -5.42 12.11
C ARG A 89 4.23 -4.29 13.06
N ASN A 90 5.33 -4.43 13.80
CA ASN A 90 5.83 -3.41 14.70
C ASN A 90 6.33 -2.19 13.91
N ASP A 91 7.13 -2.40 12.88
CA ASP A 91 7.64 -1.36 11.99
C ASP A 91 6.49 -0.56 11.36
N LYS A 92 5.47 -1.27 10.85
CA LYS A 92 4.25 -0.63 10.33
C LYS A 92 3.55 0.23 11.38
N ARG A 93 3.40 -0.27 12.62
CA ARG A 93 2.77 0.48 13.71
C ARG A 93 3.57 1.74 14.04
N MET A 94 4.87 1.60 14.26
CA MET A 94 5.76 2.72 14.58
C MET A 94 5.74 3.80 13.50
N TYR A 95 5.73 3.40 12.23
CA TYR A 95 5.63 4.33 11.12
C TYR A 95 4.30 5.09 11.13
N LEU A 96 3.19 4.37 11.29
CA LEU A 96 1.85 4.99 11.33
C LEU A 96 1.71 5.95 12.52
N GLU A 97 2.22 5.58 13.70
CA GLU A 97 2.25 6.44 14.89
C GLU A 97 3.06 7.72 14.64
N THR A 98 4.27 7.59 14.10
CA THR A 98 5.14 8.74 13.77
C THR A 98 4.47 9.69 12.78
N MET A 99 3.82 9.16 11.75
CA MET A 99 3.09 9.95 10.76
C MET A 99 1.87 10.64 11.40
N ALA A 100 1.13 9.95 12.28
CA ALA A 100 0.01 10.54 13.00
C ALA A 100 0.45 11.70 13.91
N ASP A 101 1.55 11.55 14.64
CA ASP A 101 2.12 12.60 15.48
C ASP A 101 2.51 13.84 14.64
N GLN A 102 3.11 13.62 13.46
CA GLN A 102 3.44 14.71 12.53
C GLN A 102 2.19 15.42 12.01
N ALA A 103 1.12 14.67 11.69
CA ALA A 103 -0.16 15.25 11.29
C ALA A 103 -0.78 16.09 12.43
N GLU A 104 -0.72 15.62 13.68
CA GLU A 104 -1.21 16.36 14.82
C GLU A 104 -0.46 17.68 15.02
N VAL A 105 0.87 17.65 14.94
CA VAL A 105 1.70 18.86 15.04
C VAL A 105 1.40 19.83 13.91
N ALA A 106 1.21 19.36 12.67
CA ALA A 106 0.84 20.19 11.54
C ALA A 106 -0.56 20.82 11.71
N ALA A 107 -1.53 20.05 12.20
CA ALA A 107 -2.87 20.54 12.48
C ALA A 107 -2.86 21.65 13.55
N ARG A 108 -2.08 21.47 14.64
CA ARG A 108 -1.90 22.49 15.68
C ARG A 108 -1.27 23.79 15.14
N ARG A 109 -0.48 23.70 14.06
CA ARG A 109 0.14 24.86 13.38
C ARG A 109 -0.76 25.48 12.30
N GLY A 110 -1.90 24.88 11.99
CA GLY A 110 -2.78 25.33 10.91
C GLY A 110 -2.28 24.97 9.50
N ASP A 111 -1.32 24.05 9.36
CA ASP A 111 -0.81 23.60 8.06
C ASP A 111 -1.69 22.48 7.47
N SER A 112 -2.82 22.89 6.89
CA SER A 112 -3.77 21.96 6.30
C SER A 112 -3.21 21.15 5.12
N HIS A 113 -2.22 21.69 4.39
CA HIS A 113 -1.59 21.00 3.27
C HIS A 113 -0.81 19.78 3.77
N THR A 114 0.04 19.95 4.78
CA THR A 114 0.83 18.86 5.36
C THR A 114 -0.06 17.79 6.00
N VAL A 115 -1.13 18.20 6.69
CA VAL A 115 -2.13 17.26 7.23
C VAL A 115 -2.75 16.41 6.11
N TYR A 116 -3.11 17.02 4.98
CA TYR A 116 -3.68 16.31 3.84
C TYR A 116 -2.68 15.31 3.23
N VAL A 117 -1.44 15.72 3.00
CA VAL A 117 -0.39 14.85 2.43
C VAL A 117 -0.15 13.62 3.31
N ILE A 118 0.02 13.84 4.62
CA ILE A 118 0.25 12.75 5.59
C ILE A 118 -0.97 11.82 5.65
N THR A 119 -2.18 12.37 5.73
CA THR A 119 -3.41 11.56 5.79
C THR A 119 -3.58 10.72 4.52
N LYS A 120 -3.26 11.29 3.34
CA LYS A 120 -3.29 10.56 2.08
C LYS A 120 -2.31 9.39 2.09
N GLU A 121 -1.12 9.57 2.63
CA GLU A 121 -0.11 8.52 2.74
C GLU A 121 -0.53 7.42 3.74
N LEU A 122 -1.08 7.81 4.89
CA LEU A 122 -1.66 6.89 5.88
C LEU A 122 -2.74 6.00 5.27
N VAL A 123 -3.62 6.57 4.44
CA VAL A 123 -4.68 5.83 3.73
C VAL A 123 -4.10 4.81 2.75
N VAL A 124 -3.01 5.14 2.05
CA VAL A 124 -2.36 4.19 1.12
C VAL A 124 -1.80 2.99 1.87
N ILE A 125 -1.23 3.20 3.06
CA ILE A 125 -0.62 2.14 3.88
C ILE A 125 -1.69 1.33 4.64
N SER A 126 -2.81 1.95 5.01
CA SER A 126 -3.91 1.31 5.75
C SER A 126 -4.88 0.52 4.88
N LYS A 127 -4.93 0.77 3.56
CA LYS A 127 -5.79 0.07 2.57
C LYS A 127 -5.60 -1.44 2.45
N ALA A 128 -4.73 -2.05 3.25
CA ALA A 128 -4.76 -3.47 3.51
C ALA A 128 -5.86 -3.82 4.54
N SER A 129 -7.13 -3.59 4.21
CA SER A 129 -8.27 -4.13 4.96
C SER A 129 -9.01 -5.14 4.11
N SER A 130 -9.17 -6.34 4.67
CA SER A 130 -9.91 -7.51 4.19
C SER A 130 -10.71 -7.32 2.90
N THR A 131 -10.27 -7.96 1.80
CA THR A 131 -11.12 -8.20 0.61
C THR A 131 -12.19 -9.26 0.86
N GLN A 132 -12.42 -9.62 2.12
CA GLN A 132 -13.34 -10.65 2.53
C GLN A 132 -14.73 -10.05 2.69
N VAL A 133 -15.66 -10.55 1.89
CA VAL A 133 -17.07 -10.17 1.97
C VAL A 133 -17.74 -11.17 2.90
N GLU A 134 -18.33 -10.68 3.98
CA GLU A 134 -19.11 -11.50 4.92
C GLU A 134 -20.61 -11.38 4.60
N ASN A 135 -21.35 -12.47 4.83
CA ASN A 135 -22.79 -12.44 4.79
C ASN A 135 -23.36 -11.66 6.01
N ILE A 136 -24.67 -11.47 6.05
CA ILE A 136 -25.35 -10.75 7.15
C ILE A 136 -25.18 -11.48 8.51
N GLU A 137 -24.87 -12.78 8.48
CA GLU A 137 -24.63 -13.64 9.65
C GLU A 137 -23.15 -13.66 10.09
N GLY A 138 -22.28 -12.88 9.46
CA GLY A 138 -20.83 -12.81 9.76
C GLY A 138 -20.02 -13.99 9.22
N ILE A 139 -20.56 -14.76 8.28
CA ILE A 139 -19.87 -15.88 7.63
C ILE A 139 -19.12 -15.38 6.39
N LEU A 140 -17.86 -15.78 6.27
CA LEU A 140 -17.01 -15.45 5.14
C LEU A 140 -17.53 -16.08 3.83
N LEU A 141 -17.82 -15.24 2.84
CA LEU A 141 -18.18 -15.67 1.49
C LEU A 141 -16.92 -15.97 0.68
N THR A 142 -16.80 -17.21 0.21
CA THR A 142 -15.64 -17.70 -0.58
C THR A 142 -15.98 -17.92 -2.05
N GLN A 143 -17.27 -18.09 -2.39
CA GLN A 143 -17.74 -18.30 -3.75
C GLN A 143 -18.13 -16.99 -4.43
N THR A 144 -17.78 -16.83 -5.71
CA THR A 144 -18.03 -15.62 -6.50
C THR A 144 -19.52 -15.28 -6.59
N ASP A 145 -20.38 -16.29 -6.77
CA ASP A 145 -21.83 -16.09 -6.90
C ASP A 145 -22.46 -15.57 -5.60
N ASP A 146 -21.99 -16.07 -4.46
CA ASP A 146 -22.44 -15.61 -3.15
C ASP A 146 -22.02 -14.16 -2.87
N ILE A 147 -20.80 -13.80 -3.28
CA ILE A 147 -20.30 -12.42 -3.18
C ILE A 147 -21.17 -11.49 -4.02
N ILE A 148 -21.45 -11.85 -5.28
CA ILE A 148 -22.27 -11.06 -6.20
C ILE A 148 -23.70 -10.89 -5.65
N ARG A 149 -24.30 -11.96 -5.13
CA ARG A 149 -25.63 -11.91 -4.48
C ARG A 149 -25.62 -10.97 -3.27
N ARG A 150 -24.60 -11.07 -2.41
CA ARG A 150 -24.45 -10.18 -1.25
C ARG A 150 -24.30 -8.70 -1.65
N TRP A 151 -23.58 -8.43 -2.74
CA TRP A 151 -23.48 -7.08 -3.31
C TRP A 151 -24.83 -6.58 -3.82
N MET A 152 -25.59 -7.41 -4.56
CA MET A 152 -26.92 -7.05 -5.03
C MET A 152 -27.86 -6.72 -3.88
N GLU A 153 -27.89 -7.54 -2.83
CA GLU A 153 -28.71 -7.31 -1.63
C GLU A 153 -28.34 -5.98 -0.96
N HIS A 154 -27.04 -5.76 -0.72
CA HIS A 154 -26.56 -4.51 -0.10
C HIS A 154 -26.93 -3.27 -0.93
N PHE A 155 -26.70 -3.30 -2.24
CA PHE A 155 -27.04 -2.17 -3.11
C PHE A 155 -28.54 -1.96 -3.19
N ASN A 156 -29.34 -3.02 -3.19
CA ASN A 156 -30.80 -2.92 -3.22
C ASN A 156 -31.33 -2.28 -1.92
N GLU A 157 -30.83 -2.68 -0.75
CA GLU A 157 -31.19 -2.09 0.53
C GLU A 157 -30.79 -0.62 0.66
N VAL A 158 -29.62 -0.26 0.13
CA VAL A 158 -29.10 1.12 0.24
C VAL A 158 -29.77 2.06 -0.77
N LEU A 159 -29.96 1.62 -2.01
CA LEU A 159 -30.39 2.49 -3.10
C LEU A 159 -31.91 2.51 -3.30
N ASN A 160 -32.64 1.46 -2.88
CA ASN A 160 -34.09 1.35 -3.09
C ASN A 160 -34.88 1.49 -1.80
N GLN A 161 -34.46 2.38 -0.90
CA GLN A 161 -35.23 2.69 0.30
C GLN A 161 -36.54 3.39 -0.08
N VAL A 162 -37.64 2.92 0.51
CA VAL A 162 -38.96 3.55 0.36
C VAL A 162 -38.86 4.98 0.93
N PRO A 163 -39.37 6.01 0.23
CA PRO A 163 -39.36 7.37 0.77
C PRO A 163 -40.04 7.38 2.14
N PRO A 164 -39.45 8.04 3.15
CA PRO A 164 -39.97 8.00 4.52
C PRO A 164 -41.42 8.49 4.56
N THR A 165 -42.33 7.63 5.00
CA THR A 165 -43.78 7.90 5.11
C THR A 165 -44.12 8.84 6.28
N ILE A 166 -43.13 9.45 6.91
CA ILE A 166 -43.36 10.44 7.98
C ILE A 166 -43.80 11.74 7.29
N SER A 167 -45.12 11.97 7.23
CA SER A 167 -45.62 13.32 7.01
C SER A 167 -45.22 14.14 8.24
N LEU A 168 -44.16 14.93 8.10
CA LEU A 168 -43.90 16.01 9.04
C LEU A 168 -45.08 16.96 8.93
N ASN A 169 -46.04 16.84 9.85
CA ASN A 169 -47.06 17.86 10.08
C ASN A 169 -46.34 19.07 10.68
N ILE A 170 -45.67 19.84 9.82
CA ILE A 170 -45.11 21.14 10.17
C ILE A 170 -46.31 22.07 10.29
N PRO A 171 -46.67 22.54 11.50
CA PRO A 171 -47.71 23.56 11.62
C PRO A 171 -47.22 24.78 10.83
N GLY A 172 -47.97 25.17 9.81
CA GLY A 172 -47.68 26.38 9.08
C GLY A 172 -47.83 27.57 10.01
N GLU A 173 -46.72 28.08 10.55
CA GLU A 173 -46.48 29.48 10.92
C GLU A 173 -45.16 29.63 11.69
N ARG A 174 -44.13 30.11 11.00
CA ARG A 174 -43.34 31.32 11.31
C ARG A 174 -42.09 31.29 10.45
N LEU A 175 -42.10 32.13 9.41
CA LEU A 175 -40.88 32.63 8.78
C LEU A 175 -40.02 33.24 9.90
N PHE A 176 -39.00 32.51 10.35
CA PHE A 176 -37.89 33.15 11.02
C PHE A 176 -37.22 34.01 9.95
N ASP A 177 -37.36 35.32 10.11
CA ASP A 177 -36.68 36.36 9.38
C ASP A 177 -35.17 36.26 9.65
N LEU A 178 -34.53 35.27 9.04
CA LEU A 178 -33.08 35.27 8.89
C LEU A 178 -32.79 36.25 7.78
N GLY A 179 -32.48 37.49 8.16
CA GLY A 179 -32.10 38.60 7.29
C GLY A 179 -30.87 38.29 6.44
N ILE A 180 -31.02 37.38 5.50
CA ILE A 180 -30.11 37.18 4.37
C ILE A 180 -30.60 38.17 3.33
N HIS A 181 -29.90 39.30 3.23
CA HIS A 181 -30.11 40.27 2.17
C HIS A 181 -29.73 39.64 0.82
N SER A 182 -30.65 38.92 0.23
CA SER A 182 -30.57 38.47 -1.16
C SER A 182 -31.04 39.62 -2.06
N GLY A 183 -30.14 40.56 -2.34
CA GLY A 183 -30.33 41.51 -3.44
C GLY A 183 -30.32 40.79 -4.79
N PRO A 184 -31.12 41.21 -5.79
CA PRO A 184 -31.19 40.53 -7.07
C PRO A 184 -29.89 40.71 -7.88
N LEU A 185 -29.33 39.59 -8.34
CA LEU A 185 -28.23 39.56 -9.32
C LEU A 185 -28.77 40.00 -10.70
N LEU A 186 -28.60 41.27 -11.04
CA LEU A 186 -28.67 41.71 -12.43
C LEU A 186 -27.29 41.56 -13.07
N LEU A 187 -27.16 40.51 -13.87
CA LEU A 187 -26.05 40.29 -14.79
C LEU A 187 -26.30 41.12 -16.05
N SER A 188 -25.63 42.26 -16.22
CA SER A 188 -25.08 42.69 -17.52
C SER A 188 -24.33 44.02 -17.42
N GLU A 189 -23.10 43.96 -17.95
CA GLU A 189 -22.29 45.04 -18.54
C GLU A 189 -21.61 46.08 -17.64
N GLY A 190 -20.26 46.04 -17.68
CA GLY A 190 -19.40 47.03 -17.03
C GLY A 190 -17.88 46.73 -17.13
N LEU A 191 -17.40 46.44 -18.34
CA LEU A 191 -16.06 46.73 -18.88
C LEU A 191 -14.87 46.87 -17.89
N TRP A 192 -14.06 45.80 -17.75
CA TRP A 192 -12.66 45.93 -17.32
C TRP A 192 -11.77 46.17 -18.54
N GLN A 193 -11.58 47.45 -18.89
CA GLN A 193 -10.47 47.87 -19.74
C GLN A 193 -9.22 47.99 -18.87
N ASN A 194 -8.41 46.94 -18.86
CA ASN A 194 -7.07 46.95 -18.29
C ASN A 194 -6.14 47.78 -19.20
N GLY A 195 -5.88 49.02 -18.79
CA GLY A 195 -4.73 49.78 -19.24
C GLY A 195 -3.51 49.40 -18.38
N TYR A 196 -2.61 48.60 -18.93
CA TYR A 196 -1.23 48.51 -18.45
C TYR A 196 -0.29 48.86 -19.59
N ASP A 197 0.19 50.10 -19.52
CA ASP A 197 1.37 50.60 -20.21
C ASP A 197 2.59 49.77 -19.78
N HIS A 198 3.28 49.19 -20.77
CA HIS A 198 4.70 48.87 -20.66
C HIS A 198 5.36 49.07 -22.03
N GLY A 199 5.84 50.29 -22.24
CA GLY A 199 6.75 50.63 -23.33
C GLY A 199 7.94 51.40 -22.77
N LEU A 200 9.13 51.00 -23.24
CA LEU A 200 10.41 51.72 -23.17
C LEU A 200 11.32 51.41 -21.96
N TYR A 201 12.14 50.37 -22.13
CA TYR A 201 13.57 50.52 -21.89
C TYR A 201 14.30 50.34 -23.23
N SER A 202 15.19 51.31 -23.50
CA SER A 202 16.15 51.32 -24.61
C SER A 202 17.21 50.24 -24.49
#